data_AF-A0A932MS61-F1
#
_entry.id   AF-A0A932MS61-F1
#
_cell.length_a   1.000
_cell.length_b   1.000
_cell.length_c   1.000
_cell.angle_alpha   90.00
_cell.angle_beta   90.00
_cell.angle_gamma   90.00
#
_symmetry.space_group_name_H-M   'P 1'
#
loop_
_entity.id
_entity.type
_entity.pdbx_description
1 polymer ?
#
loop_
_entity_poly.entity_id
_entity_poly.type
_entity_poly.pdbx_seq_one_letter_code
_entity_poly.pdbx_strand_id
1 'polypeptide(L)'
;MTYNDFIRLSNTDLYEFRFYYGEKMYGILAEDHRAEKIYLVPPYKINELNQPGRKPSDVGELVNIACIVDCKILDRNQRDKQVPSFPMIDPPVIRKLIILGAGASYDCGIKDEKQRPPLANELFQDKCIGPGTYYQGAYQLCPDLAHTNDIEAYFQNKWDRIVAHFDPNALSKIINVQFYLHDLFVGISKNCVNPKQSNYKSLVNLADDYSVRTGEHVAFVNFNYDLLLEDALNKCVKYNFNEIDDYVDFHRRKLLLFKPHGSCNFIRKLDPSIAEILPPHFEMRSVSTLAEFLYKENRDLDYIHGKLNGEIELLGRDEIIRNTDTSELVTYLPQLLIPYKAKDSFVMPAKHEIWMDQFLDGIDEIIVIGWKGTEAKFQDMLKRKLYNKKVAIATITGPDDSARKEFSQSIPNAVYRESPSTFSEFIQQSISENKPIFDYC
;
A
#
# COMPACT_ATOMS: atom_id res chain seq x y z
N MET A 1 -27.42 1.89 -12.94
CA MET A 1 -27.82 2.59 -14.19
C MET A 1 -28.22 1.53 -15.22
N THR A 2 -29.26 1.74 -16.03
CA THR A 2 -29.65 0.76 -17.07
C THR A 2 -28.92 1.03 -18.38
N TYR A 3 -28.78 0.03 -19.26
CA TYR A 3 -28.20 0.21 -20.60
C TYR A 3 -28.91 1.31 -21.40
N ASN A 4 -30.23 1.49 -21.21
CA ASN A 4 -31.00 2.56 -21.85
C ASN A 4 -30.66 3.96 -21.35
N ASP A 5 -30.20 4.10 -20.10
CA ASP A 5 -29.72 5.37 -19.57
C ASP A 5 -28.38 5.75 -20.24
N PHE A 6 -27.55 4.75 -20.57
CA PHE A 6 -26.25 4.94 -21.22
C PHE A 6 -26.33 5.36 -22.68
N ILE A 7 -27.28 4.83 -23.45
CA ILE A 7 -27.48 5.22 -24.87
C ILE A 7 -27.76 6.73 -25.01
N ARG A 8 -28.22 7.39 -23.94
CA ARG A 8 -28.53 8.82 -23.93
C ARG A 8 -27.32 9.71 -23.66
N LEU A 9 -26.16 9.15 -23.30
CA LEU A 9 -24.94 9.93 -23.12
C LEU A 9 -24.42 10.39 -24.49
N SER A 10 -23.98 11.64 -24.56
CA SER A 10 -23.43 12.22 -25.77
C SER A 10 -21.99 11.75 -25.98
N ASN A 11 -21.67 11.25 -27.18
CA ASN A 11 -20.29 10.85 -27.52
C ASN A 11 -19.32 12.04 -27.59
N THR A 12 -19.79 13.29 -27.42
CA THR A 12 -18.95 14.50 -27.43
C THR A 12 -18.63 15.03 -26.04
N ASP A 13 -19.37 14.61 -25.02
CA ASP A 13 -19.21 15.13 -23.67
C ASP A 13 -18.20 14.30 -22.90
N LEU A 14 -17.37 14.96 -22.09
CA LEU A 14 -16.44 14.27 -21.20
C LEU A 14 -17.15 13.97 -19.88
N TYR A 15 -17.06 12.74 -19.42
CA TYR A 15 -17.71 12.28 -18.21
C TYR A 15 -16.69 11.88 -17.15
N GLU A 16 -17.07 12.03 -15.88
CA GLU A 16 -16.50 11.31 -14.76
C GLU A 16 -17.44 10.15 -14.41
N PHE A 17 -16.93 8.93 -14.56
CA PHE A 17 -17.61 7.69 -14.16
C PHE A 17 -17.13 7.27 -12.79
N ARG A 18 -18.06 6.91 -11.90
CA ARG A 18 -17.77 6.33 -10.59
C ARG A 18 -18.21 4.89 -10.58
N PHE A 19 -17.34 4.02 -10.07
CA PHE A 19 -17.56 2.59 -9.99
C PHE A 19 -17.86 2.15 -8.56
N TYR A 20 -18.66 1.11 -8.38
CA TYR A 20 -19.02 0.60 -7.04
C TYR A 20 -17.79 0.16 -6.24
N TYR A 21 -16.73 -0.29 -6.92
CA TYR A 21 -15.43 -0.61 -6.32
C TYR A 21 -14.52 0.63 -6.14
N GLY A 22 -15.08 1.84 -6.23
CA GLY A 22 -14.46 3.09 -5.78
C GLY A 22 -13.57 3.81 -6.79
N GLU A 23 -13.28 3.20 -7.94
CA GLU A 23 -12.50 3.81 -9.01
C GLU A 23 -13.28 4.98 -9.65
N LYS A 24 -12.53 6.00 -10.08
CA LYS A 24 -13.03 7.09 -10.91
C LYS A 24 -12.28 7.10 -12.22
N MET A 25 -13.03 7.06 -13.31
CA MET A 25 -12.44 7.15 -14.64
C MET A 25 -13.03 8.33 -15.40
N TYR A 26 -12.21 8.93 -16.25
CA TYR A 26 -12.56 10.09 -17.05
C TYR A 26 -12.51 9.72 -18.52
N GLY A 27 -13.54 10.06 -19.28
CA GLY A 27 -13.55 9.74 -20.71
C GLY A 27 -14.89 9.88 -21.39
N ILE A 28 -14.95 9.33 -22.60
CA ILE A 28 -16.17 9.12 -23.36
C ILE A 28 -16.44 7.63 -23.46
N LEU A 29 -17.71 7.23 -23.43
CA LEU A 29 -18.06 5.85 -23.78
C LEU A 29 -18.09 5.69 -25.29
N ALA A 30 -17.50 4.60 -25.76
CA ALA A 30 -17.50 4.22 -27.15
C ALA A 30 -18.00 2.78 -27.26
N GLU A 31 -19.08 2.59 -28.02
CA GLU A 31 -19.70 1.29 -28.22
C GLU A 31 -19.09 0.56 -29.42
N ASP A 32 -18.72 -0.70 -29.22
CA ASP A 32 -18.48 -1.64 -30.32
C ASP A 32 -19.73 -2.51 -30.52
N HIS A 33 -20.61 -2.05 -31.40
CA HIS A 33 -21.86 -2.76 -31.71
C HIS A 33 -21.67 -4.18 -32.25
N ARG A 34 -20.50 -4.52 -32.81
CA ARG A 34 -20.24 -5.89 -33.31
C ARG A 34 -19.91 -6.84 -32.18
N ALA A 35 -19.24 -6.34 -31.15
CA ALA A 35 -18.82 -7.12 -30.00
C ALA A 35 -19.83 -7.05 -28.84
N GLU A 36 -20.85 -6.20 -28.94
CA GLU A 36 -21.79 -5.86 -27.86
C GLU A 36 -21.04 -5.42 -26.59
N LYS A 37 -20.01 -4.59 -26.78
CA LYS A 37 -19.10 -4.12 -25.71
C LYS A 37 -19.06 -2.60 -25.64
N ILE A 38 -18.89 -2.10 -24.44
CA ILE A 38 -18.71 -0.67 -24.17
C ILE A 38 -17.29 -0.45 -23.67
N TYR A 39 -16.62 0.52 -24.27
CA TYR A 39 -15.27 0.92 -23.91
C TYR A 39 -15.29 2.34 -23.36
N LEU A 40 -14.48 2.60 -22.33
CA LEU A 40 -14.20 3.94 -21.88
C LEU A 40 -12.90 4.43 -22.53
N VAL A 41 -13.02 5.48 -23.33
CA VAL A 41 -11.89 6.08 -24.04
C VAL A 41 -11.41 7.30 -23.25
N PRO A 42 -10.18 7.28 -22.72
CA PRO A 42 -9.68 8.38 -21.91
C PRO A 42 -9.47 9.63 -22.77
N PRO A 43 -9.54 10.85 -22.19
CA PRO A 43 -9.55 12.09 -22.95
C PRO A 43 -8.39 12.23 -23.94
N TYR A 44 -7.20 11.78 -23.55
CA TYR A 44 -5.99 11.88 -24.36
C TYR A 44 -5.96 10.93 -25.58
N LYS A 45 -6.82 9.91 -25.63
CA LYS A 45 -6.93 8.96 -26.77
C LYS A 45 -8.12 9.22 -27.69
N ILE A 46 -8.97 10.20 -27.41
CA ILE A 46 -10.17 10.48 -28.22
C ILE A 46 -9.81 10.79 -29.68
N ASN A 47 -8.71 11.52 -29.92
CA ASN A 47 -8.26 11.81 -31.28
C ASN A 47 -7.82 10.55 -32.04
N GLU A 48 -7.28 9.54 -31.35
CA GLU A 48 -6.94 8.27 -31.96
C GLU A 48 -8.19 7.47 -32.34
N LEU A 49 -9.24 7.49 -31.51
CA LEU A 49 -10.52 6.85 -31.81
C LEU A 49 -11.12 7.36 -33.12
N ASN A 50 -10.97 8.66 -33.40
CA ASN A 50 -11.51 9.31 -34.59
C ASN A 50 -10.71 9.02 -35.87
N GLN A 51 -9.57 8.30 -35.80
CA GLN A 51 -8.81 7.95 -36.99
C GLN A 51 -9.51 6.83 -37.79
N PRO A 52 -9.50 6.90 -39.14
CA PRO A 52 -10.15 5.89 -39.97
C PRO A 52 -9.65 4.46 -39.66
N GLY A 53 -10.59 3.56 -39.38
CA GLY A 53 -10.30 2.14 -39.13
C GLY A 53 -9.95 1.78 -37.69
N ARG A 54 -9.79 2.74 -36.78
CA ARG A 54 -9.63 2.49 -35.35
C ARG A 54 -10.95 2.06 -34.73
N LYS A 55 -10.90 1.08 -33.84
CA LYS A 55 -12.04 0.61 -33.04
C LYS A 55 -11.94 1.08 -31.60
N PRO A 56 -13.06 1.15 -30.86
CA PRO A 56 -13.05 1.41 -29.43
C PRO A 56 -12.08 0.51 -28.65
N SER A 57 -11.99 -0.77 -29.01
CA SER A 57 -11.05 -1.73 -28.40
C SER A 57 -9.58 -1.40 -28.56
N ASP A 58 -9.22 -0.56 -29.53
CA ASP A 58 -7.82 -0.22 -29.82
C ASP A 58 -7.31 0.91 -28.92
N VAL A 59 -8.22 1.69 -28.34
CA VAL A 59 -7.92 2.97 -27.69
C VAL A 59 -8.63 3.17 -26.35
N GLY A 60 -9.65 2.36 -26.04
CA GLY A 60 -10.41 2.41 -24.80
C GLY A 60 -10.26 1.15 -23.97
N GLU A 61 -10.63 1.26 -22.70
CA GLU A 61 -10.65 0.15 -21.75
C GLU A 61 -12.04 -0.46 -21.71
N LEU A 62 -12.13 -1.79 -21.71
CA LEU A 62 -13.43 -2.48 -21.65
C LEU A 62 -14.06 -2.23 -20.28
N VAL A 63 -15.29 -1.71 -20.26
CA VAL A 63 -15.97 -1.40 -19.01
C VAL A 63 -17.23 -2.23 -18.85
N ASN A 64 -17.37 -2.88 -17.70
CA ASN A 64 -18.65 -3.45 -17.30
C ASN A 64 -19.56 -2.34 -16.75
N ILE A 65 -20.56 -1.94 -17.54
CA ILE A 65 -21.49 -0.88 -17.14
C ILE A 65 -22.32 -1.20 -15.90
N ALA A 66 -22.47 -2.48 -15.54
CA ALA A 66 -23.14 -2.87 -14.29
C ALA A 66 -22.36 -2.41 -13.05
N CYS A 67 -21.07 -2.12 -13.21
CA CYS A 67 -20.20 -1.64 -12.14
C CYS A 67 -20.28 -0.12 -11.95
N ILE A 68 -20.92 0.63 -12.86
CA ILE A 68 -21.03 2.10 -12.78
C ILE A 68 -22.20 2.49 -11.86
N VAL A 69 -21.89 3.24 -10.80
CA VAL A 69 -22.86 3.72 -9.82
C VAL A 69 -23.33 5.14 -10.09
N ASP A 70 -22.45 5.99 -10.63
CA ASP A 70 -22.74 7.39 -10.92
C ASP A 70 -21.93 7.85 -12.14
N CYS A 71 -22.49 8.83 -12.87
CA CYS A 71 -21.87 9.42 -14.05
C CYS A 71 -22.25 10.90 -14.13
N LYS A 72 -21.26 11.79 -14.16
CA LYS A 72 -21.48 13.23 -14.26
C LYS A 72 -20.71 13.84 -15.43
N ILE A 73 -21.33 14.80 -16.13
CA ILE A 73 -20.69 15.57 -17.19
C ILE A 73 -19.66 16.52 -16.55
N LEU A 74 -18.46 16.58 -17.11
CA LEU A 74 -17.44 17.54 -16.72
C LEU A 74 -17.53 18.82 -17.55
N ASP A 75 -17.67 19.96 -16.87
CA ASP A 75 -17.53 21.27 -17.51
C ASP A 75 -16.09 21.50 -17.99
N ARG A 76 -15.91 22.31 -19.05
CA ARG A 76 -14.61 22.66 -19.64
C ARG A 76 -13.63 23.17 -18.58
N ASN A 77 -14.09 23.93 -17.58
CA ASN A 77 -13.25 24.49 -16.53
C ASN A 77 -12.71 23.46 -15.51
N GLN A 78 -13.30 22.27 -15.44
CA GLN A 78 -12.84 21.19 -14.55
C GLN A 78 -11.73 20.34 -15.18
N ARG A 79 -11.48 20.49 -16.49
CA ARG A 79 -10.47 19.72 -17.25
C ARG A 79 -9.03 20.10 -16.89
N ASP A 80 -8.79 21.35 -16.51
CA ASP A 80 -7.43 21.90 -16.33
C ASP A 80 -6.93 21.91 -14.87
N LYS A 81 -7.72 21.43 -13.90
CA LYS A 81 -7.49 21.66 -12.46
C LYS A 81 -6.80 20.53 -11.68
N GLN A 82 -6.17 19.55 -12.32
CA GLN A 82 -5.70 18.34 -11.61
C GLN A 82 -4.20 18.04 -11.72
N VAL A 83 -3.34 19.02 -11.41
CA VAL A 83 -1.95 18.71 -11.03
C VAL A 83 -1.58 19.56 -9.82
N PRO A 84 -1.41 18.95 -8.63
CA PRO A 84 -0.89 19.67 -7.47
C PRO A 84 0.50 20.24 -7.80
N SER A 85 0.63 21.57 -7.79
CA SER A 85 1.93 22.22 -7.89
C SER A 85 2.61 22.19 -6.52
N PHE A 86 3.56 21.29 -6.31
CA PHE A 86 4.40 21.32 -5.13
C PHE A 86 5.56 22.30 -5.34
N PRO A 87 5.97 23.08 -4.32
CA PRO A 87 7.16 23.90 -4.44
C PRO A 87 8.37 23.02 -4.73
N MET A 88 9.02 23.24 -5.87
CA MET A 88 10.26 22.57 -6.25
C MET A 88 11.40 23.11 -5.38
N ILE A 89 11.62 22.47 -4.24
CA ILE A 89 12.88 22.58 -3.49
C ILE A 89 13.74 21.41 -3.95
N ASP A 90 15.02 21.66 -4.24
CA ASP A 90 15.95 20.61 -4.63
C ASP A 90 16.12 19.60 -3.48
N PRO A 91 15.69 18.34 -3.65
CA PRO A 91 15.88 17.32 -2.64
C PRO A 91 17.36 17.00 -2.44
N PRO A 92 17.79 16.55 -1.25
CA PRO A 92 19.14 16.01 -1.07
C PRO A 92 19.33 14.78 -1.96
N VAL A 93 20.54 14.61 -2.48
CA VAL A 93 20.91 13.38 -3.19
C VAL A 93 21.03 12.26 -2.17
N ILE A 94 20.15 11.27 -2.27
CA ILE A 94 20.20 10.06 -1.44
C ILE A 94 20.90 8.97 -2.24
N ARG A 95 21.93 8.37 -1.64
CA ARG A 95 22.73 7.31 -2.27
C ARG A 95 22.37 5.92 -1.78
N LYS A 96 21.85 5.82 -0.56
CA LYS A 96 21.62 4.56 0.16
C LYS A 96 20.15 4.27 0.35
N LEU A 97 19.75 3.06 -0.05
CA LEU A 97 18.38 2.56 0.07
C LEU A 97 18.36 1.25 0.84
N ILE A 98 17.43 1.14 1.80
CA ILE A 98 17.12 -0.10 2.52
C ILE A 98 15.66 -0.46 2.21
N ILE A 99 15.43 -1.65 1.64
CA ILE A 99 14.10 -2.17 1.32
C ILE A 99 13.72 -3.27 2.31
N LEU A 100 12.54 -3.16 2.90
CA LEU A 100 12.04 -4.05 3.94
C LEU A 100 10.73 -4.69 3.49
N GLY A 101 10.67 -6.01 3.55
CA GLY A 101 9.45 -6.79 3.32
C GLY A 101 9.07 -7.65 4.53
N ALA A 102 8.06 -8.51 4.35
CA ALA A 102 7.48 -9.30 5.43
C ALA A 102 8.49 -10.15 6.20
N GLY A 103 9.55 -10.62 5.52
CA GLY A 103 10.62 -11.38 6.15
C GLY A 103 11.40 -10.57 7.20
N ALA A 104 11.51 -9.24 7.05
CA ALA A 104 12.17 -8.38 8.04
C ALA A 104 11.35 -8.29 9.34
N SER A 105 10.03 -8.21 9.25
CA SER A 105 9.15 -8.25 10.42
C SER A 105 9.08 -9.65 11.04
N TYR A 106 9.04 -10.69 10.22
CA TYR A 106 9.12 -12.08 10.69
C TYR A 106 10.40 -12.34 11.49
N ASP A 107 11.55 -11.87 11.00
CA ASP A 107 12.84 -12.00 11.66
C ASP A 107 13.24 -10.72 12.45
N CYS A 108 12.28 -10.12 13.16
CA CYS A 108 12.52 -8.89 13.93
C CYS A 108 13.30 -9.10 15.25
N GLY A 109 13.71 -10.34 15.56
CA GLY A 109 14.44 -10.70 16.78
C GLY A 109 13.57 -11.28 17.91
N ILE A 110 12.33 -11.67 17.63
CA ILE A 110 11.43 -12.33 18.59
C ILE A 110 11.68 -13.84 18.59
N LYS A 111 11.99 -14.37 19.77
CA LYS A 111 12.24 -15.81 19.98
C LYS A 111 10.97 -16.63 20.13
N ASP A 112 9.91 -16.05 20.68
CA ASP A 112 8.62 -16.74 20.80
C ASP A 112 7.92 -16.77 19.44
N GLU A 113 7.81 -17.98 18.87
CA GLU A 113 7.16 -18.20 17.57
C GLU A 113 5.70 -17.74 17.55
N LYS A 114 5.01 -17.74 18.71
CA LYS A 114 3.61 -17.30 18.80
C LYS A 114 3.46 -15.78 18.69
N GLN A 115 4.52 -15.04 19.03
CA GLN A 115 4.57 -13.59 18.93
C GLN A 115 5.25 -13.13 17.64
N ARG A 116 5.72 -14.05 16.80
CA ARG A 116 6.41 -13.70 15.57
C ARG A 116 5.41 -13.12 14.56
N PRO A 117 5.68 -11.95 13.96
CA PRO A 117 4.85 -11.42 12.88
C PRO A 117 4.71 -12.45 11.75
N PRO A 118 3.52 -12.65 11.18
CA PRO A 118 3.28 -13.63 10.13
C PRO A 118 3.92 -13.22 8.80
N LEU A 119 4.32 -14.21 8.01
CA LEU A 119 4.55 -14.01 6.57
C LEU A 119 3.22 -13.84 5.82
N ALA A 120 3.28 -13.39 4.56
CA ALA A 120 2.11 -13.19 3.71
C ALA A 120 1.19 -14.44 3.67
N ASN A 121 1.74 -15.63 3.45
CA ASN A 121 0.98 -16.90 3.43
C ASN A 121 0.52 -17.38 4.82
N GLU A 122 0.90 -16.69 5.90
CA GLU A 122 0.50 -17.01 7.27
C GLU A 122 -0.60 -16.09 7.80
N LEU A 123 -0.94 -15.02 7.06
CA LEU A 123 -1.86 -13.96 7.52
C LEU A 123 -3.24 -14.45 7.94
N PHE A 124 -3.70 -15.59 7.42
CA PHE A 124 -5.05 -16.12 7.66
C PHE A 124 -5.05 -17.47 8.38
N GLN A 125 -3.93 -17.84 9.01
CA GLN A 125 -3.85 -19.03 9.85
C GLN A 125 -4.56 -18.81 11.20
N ASP A 126 -4.93 -19.90 11.88
CA ASP A 126 -5.65 -19.86 13.17
C ASP A 126 -4.95 -19.02 14.24
N LYS A 127 -3.61 -18.91 14.18
CA LYS A 127 -2.82 -18.05 15.09
C LYS A 127 -3.10 -16.54 14.90
N CYS A 128 -3.57 -16.15 13.71
CA CYS A 128 -3.78 -14.75 13.31
C CYS A 128 -5.26 -14.36 13.32
N ILE A 129 -6.19 -15.29 13.08
CA ILE A 129 -7.63 -15.02 13.09
C ILE A 129 -8.32 -15.89 14.15
N GLY A 130 -8.70 -15.27 15.27
CA GLY A 130 -9.31 -15.99 16.39
C GLY A 130 -10.76 -16.42 16.11
N PRO A 131 -11.29 -17.45 16.80
CA PRO A 131 -12.71 -17.77 16.74
C PRO A 131 -13.56 -16.59 17.26
N GLY A 132 -14.65 -16.27 16.57
CA GLY A 132 -15.56 -15.20 16.97
C GLY A 132 -15.09 -13.78 16.62
N THR A 133 -14.25 -13.59 15.59
CA THR A 133 -13.87 -12.24 15.16
C THR A 133 -15.07 -11.42 14.66
N TYR A 134 -14.97 -10.11 14.80
CA TYR A 134 -15.85 -9.13 14.13
C TYR A 134 -15.67 -9.11 12.59
N TYR A 135 -14.67 -9.83 12.08
CA TYR A 135 -14.29 -9.87 10.67
C TYR A 135 -14.84 -11.11 9.96
N GLN A 136 -16.16 -11.24 9.97
CA GLN A 136 -16.86 -12.39 9.40
C GLN A 136 -16.57 -12.59 7.90
N GLY A 137 -16.42 -11.50 7.13
CA GLY A 137 -16.04 -11.56 5.73
C GLY A 137 -14.65 -12.14 5.52
N ALA A 138 -13.67 -11.73 6.34
CA ALA A 138 -12.32 -12.30 6.31
C ALA A 138 -12.31 -13.77 6.73
N TYR A 139 -13.03 -14.11 7.82
CA TYR A 139 -13.15 -15.49 8.31
C TYR A 139 -13.76 -16.44 7.28
N GLN A 140 -14.76 -15.99 6.52
CA GLN A 140 -15.35 -16.78 5.44
C GLN A 140 -14.40 -17.10 4.29
N LEU A 141 -13.30 -16.34 4.13
CA LEU A 141 -12.29 -16.61 3.11
C LEU A 141 -11.20 -17.57 3.61
N CYS A 142 -11.11 -17.84 4.92
CA CYS A 142 -10.09 -18.72 5.49
C CYS A 142 -10.06 -20.13 4.90
N PRO A 143 -11.19 -20.82 4.63
CA PRO A 143 -11.15 -22.13 3.99
C PRO A 143 -10.47 -22.11 2.62
N ASP A 144 -10.80 -21.11 1.78
CA ASP A 144 -10.18 -20.95 0.46
C ASP A 144 -8.68 -20.61 0.60
N LEU A 145 -8.34 -19.73 1.55
CA LEU A 145 -6.97 -19.26 1.80
C LEU A 145 -6.08 -20.34 2.42
N ALA A 146 -6.62 -21.29 3.17
CA ALA A 146 -5.88 -22.44 3.69
C ALA A 146 -5.40 -23.38 2.58
N HIS A 147 -6.03 -23.34 1.42
CA HIS A 147 -5.70 -24.15 0.25
C HIS A 147 -4.92 -23.40 -0.83
N THR A 148 -4.62 -22.10 -0.63
CA THR A 148 -3.79 -21.34 -1.57
C THR A 148 -2.34 -21.31 -1.14
N ASN A 149 -1.43 -21.51 -2.10
CA ASN A 149 0.00 -21.28 -1.92
C ASN A 149 0.41 -19.85 -2.28
N ASP A 150 -0.48 -19.10 -2.94
CA ASP A 150 -0.26 -17.73 -3.40
C ASP A 150 -1.48 -16.89 -3.06
N ILE A 151 -1.42 -16.22 -1.91
CA ILE A 151 -2.50 -15.36 -1.43
C ILE A 151 -2.69 -14.14 -2.35
N GLU A 152 -1.62 -13.66 -2.99
CA GLU A 152 -1.71 -12.51 -3.89
C GLU A 152 -2.47 -12.86 -5.17
N ALA A 153 -2.22 -14.05 -5.73
CA ALA A 153 -3.01 -14.57 -6.85
C ALA A 153 -4.47 -14.76 -6.46
N TYR A 154 -4.74 -15.25 -5.25
CA TYR A 154 -6.10 -15.45 -4.78
C TYR A 154 -6.89 -14.13 -4.73
N PHE A 155 -6.34 -13.11 -4.08
CA PHE A 155 -7.01 -11.81 -4.01
C PHE A 155 -7.06 -11.11 -5.37
N GLN A 156 -6.05 -11.28 -6.23
CA GLN A 156 -6.11 -10.79 -7.62
C GLN A 156 -7.31 -11.36 -8.34
N ASN A 157 -7.50 -12.68 -8.32
CA ASN A 157 -8.61 -13.33 -9.00
C ASN A 157 -9.98 -12.86 -8.46
N LYS A 158 -10.08 -12.59 -7.15
CA LYS A 158 -11.31 -12.04 -6.55
C LYS A 158 -11.54 -10.60 -7.01
N TRP A 159 -10.48 -9.79 -7.07
CA TRP A 159 -10.55 -8.40 -7.55
C TRP A 159 -10.92 -8.33 -9.03
N ASP A 160 -10.27 -9.11 -9.89
CA ASP A 160 -10.58 -9.19 -11.32
C ASP A 160 -12.04 -9.55 -11.54
N ARG A 161 -12.58 -10.46 -10.73
CA ARG A 161 -14.01 -10.82 -10.76
C ARG A 161 -14.92 -9.66 -10.35
N ILE A 162 -14.55 -8.86 -9.35
CA ILE A 162 -15.29 -7.66 -8.90
C ILE A 162 -15.28 -6.57 -9.99
N VAL A 163 -14.15 -6.38 -10.67
CA VAL A 163 -14.05 -5.40 -11.76
C VAL A 163 -14.83 -5.88 -12.99
N ALA A 164 -14.65 -7.15 -13.35
CA ALA A 164 -15.29 -7.74 -14.53
C ALA A 164 -16.79 -8.00 -14.34
N HIS A 165 -17.26 -8.19 -13.11
CA HIS A 165 -18.65 -8.53 -12.78
C HIS A 165 -19.11 -7.79 -11.53
N PHE A 166 -20.37 -7.33 -11.53
CA PHE A 166 -20.97 -6.75 -10.34
C PHE A 166 -21.12 -7.80 -9.23
N ASP A 167 -20.15 -7.85 -8.32
CA ASP A 167 -20.07 -8.78 -7.19
C ASP A 167 -19.85 -8.01 -5.87
N PRO A 168 -20.91 -7.36 -5.33
CA PRO A 168 -20.81 -6.58 -4.10
C PRO A 168 -20.49 -7.46 -2.88
N ASN A 169 -20.91 -8.73 -2.89
CA ASN A 169 -20.62 -9.68 -1.80
C ASN A 169 -19.13 -10.03 -1.73
N ALA A 170 -18.46 -10.20 -2.87
CA ALA A 170 -17.01 -10.38 -2.88
C ALA A 170 -16.30 -9.10 -2.42
N LEU A 171 -16.77 -7.93 -2.87
CA LEU A 171 -16.20 -6.65 -2.49
C LEU A 171 -16.30 -6.40 -0.97
N SER A 172 -17.47 -6.64 -0.36
CA SER A 172 -17.66 -6.45 1.07
C SER A 172 -16.77 -7.37 1.93
N LYS A 173 -16.46 -8.59 1.46
CA LYS A 173 -15.48 -9.47 2.09
C LYS A 173 -14.06 -8.91 1.99
N ILE A 174 -13.68 -8.38 0.83
CA ILE A 174 -12.37 -7.74 0.60
C ILE A 174 -12.22 -6.50 1.50
N ILE A 175 -13.22 -5.64 1.58
CA ILE A 175 -13.24 -4.51 2.52
C ILE A 175 -13.04 -5.01 3.96
N ASN A 176 -13.76 -6.06 4.36
CA ASN A 176 -13.65 -6.64 5.70
C ASN A 176 -12.25 -7.24 5.97
N VAL A 177 -11.56 -7.78 4.97
CA VAL A 177 -10.14 -8.20 5.06
C VAL A 177 -9.22 -7.01 5.35
N GLN A 178 -9.45 -5.85 4.74
CA GLN A 178 -8.63 -4.66 5.00
C GLN A 178 -8.67 -4.25 6.48
N PHE A 179 -9.86 -4.24 7.08
CA PHE A 179 -10.04 -3.95 8.51
C PHE A 179 -9.44 -5.03 9.41
N TYR A 180 -9.58 -6.31 9.02
CA TYR A 180 -8.91 -7.41 9.71
C TYR A 180 -7.38 -7.23 9.75
N LEU A 181 -6.77 -6.95 8.60
CA LEU A 181 -5.33 -6.73 8.49
C LEU A 181 -4.90 -5.52 9.32
N HIS A 182 -5.67 -4.43 9.31
CA HIS A 182 -5.41 -3.29 10.17
C HIS A 182 -5.26 -3.70 11.63
N ASP A 183 -6.27 -4.39 12.19
CA ASP A 183 -6.24 -4.81 13.59
C ASP A 183 -5.13 -5.83 13.90
N LEU A 184 -4.88 -6.76 12.98
CA LEU A 184 -3.78 -7.71 13.09
C LEU A 184 -2.44 -6.97 13.23
N PHE A 185 -2.17 -6.01 12.36
CA PHE A 185 -0.91 -5.27 12.36
C PHE A 185 -0.80 -4.24 13.48
N VAL A 186 -1.93 -3.71 13.96
CA VAL A 186 -1.98 -2.97 15.23
C VAL A 186 -1.57 -3.88 16.40
N GLY A 187 -2.10 -5.11 16.46
CA GLY A 187 -1.74 -6.09 17.47
C GLY A 187 -0.26 -6.48 17.43
N ILE A 188 0.27 -6.73 16.24
CA ILE A 188 1.70 -6.98 16.00
C ILE A 188 2.53 -5.80 16.51
N SER A 189 2.18 -4.57 16.12
CA SER A 189 2.91 -3.36 16.51
C SER A 189 2.90 -3.09 18.02
N LYS A 190 1.90 -3.61 18.75
CA LYS A 190 1.87 -3.55 20.22
C LYS A 190 2.71 -4.64 20.87
N ASN A 191 2.54 -5.88 20.40
CA ASN A 191 3.05 -7.06 21.09
C ASN A 191 4.48 -7.46 20.70
N CYS A 192 4.91 -7.08 19.49
CA CYS A 192 6.20 -7.46 18.93
C CYS A 192 7.33 -6.48 19.28
N VAL A 193 7.01 -5.44 20.06
CA VAL A 193 7.99 -4.45 20.50
C VAL A 193 8.76 -4.99 21.70
N ASN A 194 9.84 -5.73 21.44
CA ASN A 194 10.75 -6.15 22.49
C ASN A 194 11.72 -4.98 22.85
N PRO A 195 11.71 -4.48 24.11
CA PRO A 195 12.58 -3.40 24.52
C PRO A 195 14.07 -3.75 24.45
N LYS A 196 14.45 -5.03 24.61
CA LYS A 196 15.84 -5.47 24.77
C LYS A 196 16.51 -6.02 23.51
N GLN A 197 15.76 -6.67 22.61
CA GLN A 197 16.31 -7.32 21.42
C GLN A 197 15.39 -7.04 20.23
N SER A 198 15.86 -6.24 19.27
CA SER A 198 15.13 -5.96 18.03
C SER A 198 16.12 -5.69 16.90
N ASN A 199 16.03 -6.47 15.83
CA ASN A 199 16.88 -6.30 14.65
C ASN A 199 16.65 -4.94 13.98
N TYR A 200 15.41 -4.42 14.03
CA TYR A 200 15.10 -3.06 13.57
C TYR A 200 15.86 -1.97 14.35
N LYS A 201 16.01 -2.09 15.67
CA LYS A 201 16.79 -1.12 16.46
C LYS A 201 18.26 -1.13 16.07
N SER A 202 18.84 -2.32 15.90
CA SER A 202 20.22 -2.46 15.44
C SER A 202 20.39 -1.90 14.03
N LEU A 203 19.47 -2.18 13.11
CA LEU A 203 19.45 -1.65 11.75
C LEU A 203 19.42 -0.11 11.74
N VAL A 204 18.54 0.49 12.54
CA VAL A 204 18.42 1.95 12.67
C VAL A 204 19.70 2.56 13.24
N ASN A 205 20.28 1.97 14.29
CA ASN A 205 21.54 2.47 14.84
C ASN A 205 22.67 2.44 13.79
N LEU A 206 22.79 1.35 13.05
CA LEU A 206 23.83 1.23 12.01
C LEU A 206 23.62 2.23 10.86
N ALA A 207 22.36 2.49 10.47
CA ALA A 207 22.03 3.49 9.46
C ALA A 207 22.26 4.93 9.96
N ASP A 208 21.95 5.21 11.23
CA ASP A 208 22.22 6.49 11.87
C ASP A 208 23.73 6.76 11.99
N ASP A 209 24.49 5.77 12.46
CA ASP A 209 25.96 5.85 12.55
C ASP A 209 26.58 6.18 11.18
N TYR A 210 26.09 5.54 10.11
CA TYR A 210 26.49 5.87 8.74
C TYR A 210 26.16 7.32 8.38
N SER A 211 24.92 7.75 8.65
CA SER A 211 24.46 9.08 8.32
C SER A 211 25.22 10.18 9.08
N VAL A 212 25.47 9.99 10.37
CA VAL A 212 26.25 10.91 11.21
C VAL A 212 27.68 11.03 10.70
N ARG A 213 28.30 9.91 10.32
CA ARG A 213 29.70 9.90 9.84
C ARG A 213 29.87 10.55 8.46
N THR A 214 28.91 10.34 7.56
CA THR A 214 29.03 10.77 6.15
C THR A 214 28.31 12.08 5.87
N GLY A 215 27.36 12.46 6.72
CA GLY A 215 26.42 13.54 6.46
C GLY A 215 25.32 13.20 5.46
N GLU A 216 25.32 11.98 4.90
CA GLU A 216 24.38 11.53 3.87
C GLU A 216 23.04 11.06 4.46
N HIS A 217 21.98 11.15 3.66
CA HIS A 217 20.67 10.60 3.99
C HIS A 217 20.59 9.11 3.63
N VAL A 218 19.74 8.37 4.35
CA VAL A 218 19.39 6.97 4.06
C VAL A 218 17.88 6.88 3.89
N ALA A 219 17.43 6.28 2.79
CA ALA A 219 16.01 6.01 2.57
C ALA A 219 15.65 4.58 2.96
N PHE A 220 14.58 4.43 3.72
CA PHE A 220 13.91 3.16 3.96
C PHE A 220 12.65 3.09 3.10
N VAL A 221 12.47 2.00 2.35
CA VAL A 221 11.20 1.65 1.71
C VAL A 221 10.67 0.41 2.42
N ASN A 222 9.60 0.58 3.20
CA ASN A 222 9.02 -0.47 4.01
C ASN A 222 7.65 -0.91 3.45
N PHE A 223 7.58 -2.14 2.98
CA PHE A 223 6.36 -2.76 2.47
C PHE A 223 5.50 -3.41 3.56
N ASN A 224 5.95 -3.36 4.81
CA ASN A 224 5.23 -3.89 5.96
C ASN A 224 4.22 -2.89 6.51
N TYR A 225 3.09 -3.39 7.02
CA TYR A 225 2.03 -2.57 7.58
C TYR A 225 2.25 -2.22 9.06
N ASP A 226 3.08 -2.98 9.77
CA ASP A 226 3.40 -2.77 11.20
C ASP A 226 4.23 -1.50 11.45
N LEU A 227 4.37 -1.13 12.72
CA LEU A 227 5.11 0.03 13.22
C LEU A 227 6.47 -0.34 13.85
N LEU A 228 7.03 -1.51 13.56
CA LEU A 228 8.26 -1.97 14.23
C LEU A 228 9.48 -1.12 13.87
N LEU A 229 9.58 -0.69 12.61
CA LEU A 229 10.63 0.23 12.18
C LEU A 229 10.43 1.64 12.76
N GLU A 230 9.20 2.14 12.76
CA GLU A 230 8.84 3.43 13.33
C GLU A 230 9.16 3.47 14.83
N ASP A 231 8.88 2.39 15.56
CA ASP A 231 9.24 2.25 16.96
C ASP A 231 10.77 2.25 17.17
N ALA A 232 11.52 1.61 16.26
CA ALA A 232 12.98 1.64 16.29
C ALA A 232 13.54 3.05 16.00
N LEU A 233 13.04 3.73 14.96
CA LEU A 233 13.39 5.13 14.64
C LEU A 233 13.08 6.07 15.82
N ASN A 234 11.92 5.90 16.47
CA ASN A 234 11.57 6.67 17.65
C ASN A 234 12.52 6.43 18.82
N LYS A 235 12.87 5.17 19.10
CA LYS A 235 13.70 4.83 20.26
C LYS A 235 15.15 5.21 20.07
N CYS A 236 15.71 4.96 18.90
CA CYS A 236 17.12 5.13 18.59
C CYS A 236 17.45 6.59 18.25
N VAL A 237 16.70 7.22 17.34
CA VAL A 237 17.02 8.56 16.80
C VAL A 237 15.97 9.64 17.13
N LYS A 238 15.00 9.32 18.00
CA LYS A 238 13.96 10.26 18.51
C LYS A 238 13.05 10.83 17.43
N TYR A 239 12.84 10.09 16.34
CA TYR A 239 11.89 10.50 15.30
C TYR A 239 10.47 10.21 15.78
N ASN A 240 9.69 11.26 16.03
CA ASN A 240 8.27 11.15 16.35
C ASN A 240 7.48 11.30 15.04
N PHE A 241 6.50 10.42 14.81
CA PHE A 241 5.62 10.49 13.64
C PHE A 241 4.26 11.00 14.11
N ASN A 242 4.12 12.31 14.17
CA ASN A 242 2.90 12.98 14.62
C ASN A 242 2.01 13.34 13.44
N GLU A 243 2.60 13.61 12.27
CA GLU A 243 1.90 13.95 11.04
C GLU A 243 2.41 13.09 9.87
N ILE A 244 1.60 12.94 8.82
CA ILE A 244 1.95 12.05 7.70
C ILE A 244 3.27 12.47 7.02
N ASP A 245 3.53 13.77 6.95
CA ASP A 245 4.72 14.35 6.33
C ASP A 245 6.02 14.07 7.10
N ASP A 246 5.93 13.69 8.39
CA ASP A 246 7.10 13.35 9.22
C ASP A 246 7.91 12.17 8.63
N TYR A 247 7.27 11.31 7.84
CA TYR A 247 7.89 10.15 7.19
C TYR A 247 8.97 10.55 6.19
N VAL A 248 8.81 11.71 5.54
CA VAL A 248 9.66 12.14 4.41
C VAL A 248 10.27 13.52 4.63
N ASP A 249 10.27 14.03 5.87
CA ASP A 249 10.85 15.33 6.23
C ASP A 249 12.38 15.31 6.22
N PHE A 250 12.96 15.44 5.02
CA PHE A 250 14.40 15.45 4.81
C PHE A 250 15.11 16.71 5.30
N HIS A 251 14.39 17.76 5.70
CA HIS A 251 14.98 18.94 6.30
C HIS A 251 15.36 18.70 7.76
N ARG A 252 14.56 17.90 8.48
CA ARG A 252 14.79 17.60 9.90
C ARG A 252 15.41 16.24 10.14
N ARG A 253 15.33 15.34 9.17
CA ARG A 253 15.68 13.92 9.34
C ARG A 253 16.65 13.47 8.27
N LYS A 254 17.54 12.56 8.67
CA LYS A 254 18.49 11.91 7.79
C LYS A 254 18.05 10.52 7.36
N LEU A 255 17.23 9.87 8.17
CA LEU A 255 16.62 8.58 7.86
C LEU A 255 15.18 8.84 7.39
N LEU A 256 14.92 8.64 6.10
CA LEU A 256 13.58 8.82 5.52
C LEU A 256 12.85 7.48 5.46
N LEU A 257 11.53 7.48 5.61
CA LEU A 257 10.71 6.28 5.59
C LEU A 257 9.55 6.42 4.59
N PHE A 258 9.53 5.56 3.59
CA PHE A 258 8.43 5.42 2.64
C PHE A 258 7.66 4.14 2.93
N LYS A 259 6.32 4.20 2.92
CA LYS A 259 5.45 3.04 3.12
C LYS A 259 4.47 2.86 1.96
N PRO A 260 4.92 2.30 0.81
CA PRO A 260 4.12 2.27 -0.41
C PRO A 260 2.79 1.51 -0.27
N HIS A 261 2.74 0.52 0.61
CA HIS A 261 1.53 -0.26 0.88
C HIS A 261 0.62 0.35 1.96
N GLY A 262 0.94 1.55 2.45
CA GLY A 262 0.30 2.14 3.61
C GLY A 262 0.81 1.56 4.93
N SER A 263 0.02 1.73 5.99
CA SER A 263 0.42 1.35 7.34
C SER A 263 -0.80 1.16 8.24
N CYS A 264 -0.68 0.39 9.31
CA CYS A 264 -1.77 0.20 10.27
C CYS A 264 -2.09 1.46 11.10
N ASN A 265 -1.32 2.54 10.96
CA ASN A 265 -1.63 3.87 11.50
C ASN A 265 -2.05 4.88 10.43
N PHE A 266 -2.09 4.51 9.15
CA PHE A 266 -2.56 5.40 8.10
C PHE A 266 -4.07 5.26 7.98
N ILE A 267 -4.77 6.38 8.05
CA ILE A 267 -6.23 6.40 8.05
C ILE A 267 -6.76 7.48 7.11
N ARG A 268 -7.99 7.33 6.65
CA ARG A 268 -8.79 8.44 6.15
C ARG A 268 -10.05 8.55 6.98
N LYS A 269 -10.29 9.73 7.55
CA LYS A 269 -11.45 9.96 8.40
C LYS A 269 -12.73 9.84 7.58
N LEU A 270 -13.74 9.23 8.18
CA LEU A 270 -15.08 9.21 7.61
C LEU A 270 -15.85 10.43 8.12
N ASP A 271 -16.79 10.88 7.29
CA ASP A 271 -17.69 11.95 7.61
C ASP A 271 -18.52 11.60 8.86
N PRO A 272 -18.64 12.52 9.85
CA PRO A 272 -19.39 12.25 11.07
C PRO A 272 -20.83 11.77 10.84
N SER A 273 -21.46 12.09 9.70
CA SER A 273 -22.79 11.58 9.34
C SER A 273 -22.85 10.06 9.25
N ILE A 274 -21.72 9.36 9.08
CA ILE A 274 -21.71 7.89 9.12
C ILE A 274 -22.08 7.37 10.52
N ALA A 275 -21.81 8.13 11.58
CA ALA A 275 -22.15 7.74 12.94
C ALA A 275 -23.67 7.77 13.19
N GLU A 276 -24.43 8.59 12.45
CA GLU A 276 -25.88 8.73 12.59
C GLU A 276 -26.65 7.51 12.09
N ILE A 277 -26.05 6.75 11.18
CA ILE A 277 -26.64 5.56 10.57
C ILE A 277 -26.15 4.25 11.19
N LEU A 278 -25.12 4.30 12.05
CA LEU A 278 -24.67 3.13 12.79
C LEU A 278 -25.78 2.73 13.77
N PRO A 279 -26.25 1.47 13.76
CA PRO A 279 -27.36 1.06 14.62
C PRO A 279 -27.07 1.31 16.12
N PRO A 280 -28.07 1.69 16.93
CA PRO A 280 -27.86 2.09 18.32
C PRO A 280 -27.18 1.05 19.22
N HIS A 281 -27.33 -0.25 18.89
CA HIS A 281 -26.73 -1.36 19.63
C HIS A 281 -25.23 -1.55 19.36
N PHE A 282 -24.64 -0.79 18.43
CA PHE A 282 -23.20 -0.68 18.27
C PHE A 282 -22.62 0.32 19.30
N GLU A 283 -22.97 0.12 20.57
CA GLU A 283 -22.58 0.98 21.70
C GLU A 283 -21.06 1.03 21.90
N MET A 284 -20.33 -0.01 21.44
CA MET A 284 -18.88 0.05 21.24
C MET A 284 -18.56 0.50 19.81
N ARG A 285 -18.30 1.79 19.66
CA ARG A 285 -17.97 2.43 18.39
C ARG A 285 -16.49 2.23 18.02
N SER A 286 -16.10 0.97 17.82
CA SER A 286 -14.75 0.59 17.37
C SER A 286 -14.67 0.49 15.84
N VAL A 287 -13.44 0.39 15.34
CA VAL A 287 -13.14 0.08 13.93
C VAL A 287 -13.76 -1.24 13.49
N SER A 288 -13.74 -2.24 14.37
CA SER A 288 -14.31 -3.57 14.11
C SER A 288 -15.83 -3.53 13.94
N THR A 289 -16.51 -2.66 14.70
CA THR A 289 -17.94 -2.37 14.59
C THR A 289 -18.28 -1.76 13.23
N LEU A 290 -17.51 -0.79 12.76
CA LEU A 290 -17.69 -0.21 11.44
C LEU A 290 -17.48 -1.28 10.34
N ALA A 291 -16.43 -2.10 10.46
CA ALA A 291 -16.16 -3.17 9.52
C ALA A 291 -17.30 -4.20 9.44
N GLU A 292 -17.90 -4.53 10.58
CA GLU A 292 -19.07 -5.42 10.66
C GLU A 292 -20.31 -4.79 10.02
N PHE A 293 -20.56 -3.51 10.28
CA PHE A 293 -21.66 -2.76 9.65
C PHE A 293 -21.52 -2.73 8.13
N LEU A 294 -20.37 -2.30 7.62
CA LEU A 294 -20.10 -2.22 6.17
C LEU A 294 -20.28 -3.58 5.49
N TYR A 295 -19.84 -4.65 6.16
CA TYR A 295 -19.99 -6.02 5.68
C TYR A 295 -21.45 -6.49 5.66
N LYS A 296 -22.18 -6.37 6.79
CA LYS A 296 -23.57 -6.85 6.91
C LYS A 296 -24.53 -6.09 5.99
N GLU A 297 -24.29 -4.80 5.81
CA GLU A 297 -25.08 -3.92 4.94
C GLU A 297 -24.63 -3.98 3.47
N ASN A 298 -23.62 -4.78 3.16
CA ASN A 298 -23.04 -4.95 1.82
C ASN A 298 -22.71 -3.60 1.14
N ARG A 299 -22.14 -2.67 1.92
CA ARG A 299 -21.76 -1.34 1.42
C ARG A 299 -20.60 -1.46 0.45
N ASP A 300 -20.69 -0.75 -0.66
CA ASP A 300 -19.65 -0.71 -1.68
C ASP A 300 -18.58 0.37 -1.38
N LEU A 301 -17.50 0.38 -2.16
CA LEU A 301 -16.42 1.34 -1.98
C LEU A 301 -16.82 2.75 -2.43
N ASP A 302 -17.74 2.90 -3.39
CA ASP A 302 -18.23 4.22 -3.78
C ASP A 302 -18.95 4.93 -2.63
N TYR A 303 -19.79 4.18 -1.92
CA TYR A 303 -20.45 4.63 -0.70
C TYR A 303 -19.43 5.07 0.35
N ILE A 304 -18.41 4.25 0.61
CA ILE A 304 -17.36 4.57 1.58
C ILE A 304 -16.58 5.80 1.14
N HIS A 305 -16.12 5.84 -0.12
CA HIS A 305 -15.34 6.95 -0.68
C HIS A 305 -16.14 8.26 -0.71
N GLY A 306 -17.45 8.20 -0.94
CA GLY A 306 -18.36 9.35 -0.84
C GLY A 306 -18.51 9.89 0.58
N LYS A 307 -18.03 9.15 1.59
CA LYS A 307 -18.00 9.53 3.00
C LYS A 307 -16.60 9.79 3.52
N LEU A 308 -15.54 9.67 2.71
CA LEU A 308 -14.19 9.98 3.15
C LEU A 308 -13.96 11.49 3.15
N ASN A 309 -13.41 12.00 4.25
CA ASN A 309 -13.02 13.39 4.40
C ASN A 309 -11.49 13.49 4.41
N GLY A 310 -10.97 14.42 3.61
CA GLY A 310 -9.55 14.75 3.61
C GLY A 310 -8.62 13.70 2.99
N GLU A 311 -7.34 13.96 3.21
CA GLU A 311 -6.20 13.16 2.78
C GLU A 311 -5.90 12.05 3.80
N ILE A 312 -4.86 11.26 3.53
CA ILE A 312 -4.35 10.28 4.50
C ILE A 312 -3.78 11.01 5.72
N GLU A 313 -4.24 10.61 6.89
CA GLU A 313 -3.80 11.11 8.19
C GLU A 313 -3.16 9.99 9.02
N LEU A 314 -2.45 10.37 10.09
CA LEU A 314 -1.95 9.43 11.07
C LEU A 314 -2.92 9.29 12.23
N LEU A 315 -3.21 8.05 12.59
CA LEU A 315 -3.77 7.73 13.90
C LEU A 315 -2.63 7.73 14.91
N GLY A 316 -2.76 8.53 15.97
CA GLY A 316 -1.73 8.65 17.00
C GLY A 316 -1.46 7.30 17.67
N ARG A 317 -0.21 7.04 18.08
CA ARG A 317 0.15 5.77 18.75
C ARG A 317 -0.74 5.50 19.96
N ASP A 318 -1.01 6.54 20.74
CA ASP A 318 -1.89 6.47 21.90
C ASP A 318 -3.34 6.18 21.52
N GLU A 319 -3.81 6.66 20.37
CA GLU A 319 -5.18 6.40 19.87
C GLU A 319 -5.30 4.96 19.38
N ILE A 320 -4.29 4.46 18.64
CA ILE A 320 -4.17 3.06 18.24
C ILE A 320 -4.16 2.14 19.46
N ILE A 321 -3.43 2.52 20.52
CA ILE A 321 -3.33 1.74 21.76
C ILE A 321 -4.65 1.77 22.52
N ARG A 322 -5.24 2.95 22.69
CA ARG A 322 -6.40 3.17 23.55
C ARG A 322 -7.68 2.58 23.01
N ASN A 323 -7.85 2.41 21.70
CA ASN A 323 -8.93 1.74 20.93
C ASN A 323 -10.31 1.41 21.58
N THR A 324 -10.76 2.01 22.70
CA THR A 324 -11.97 1.59 23.43
C THR A 324 -12.71 2.65 24.26
N ASP A 325 -12.18 3.79 24.72
CA ASP A 325 -12.93 4.59 25.72
C ASP A 325 -12.84 6.14 25.63
N THR A 326 -12.56 6.71 24.45
CA THR A 326 -12.76 8.16 24.27
C THR A 326 -14.16 8.45 23.77
N SER A 327 -14.83 9.45 24.35
CA SER A 327 -16.19 9.88 23.97
C SER A 327 -16.33 10.37 22.54
N GLU A 328 -15.22 10.73 21.88
CA GLU A 328 -15.19 11.12 20.48
C GLU A 328 -14.97 9.91 19.58
N LEU A 329 -16.03 9.55 18.86
CA LEU A 329 -15.99 8.52 17.83
C LEU A 329 -15.18 9.02 16.63
N VAL A 330 -13.97 8.51 16.47
CA VAL A 330 -13.22 8.66 15.21
C VAL A 330 -13.52 7.45 14.34
N THR A 331 -14.45 7.61 13.39
CA THR A 331 -14.66 6.61 12.32
C THR A 331 -13.67 6.87 11.20
N TYR A 332 -13.03 5.81 10.72
CA TYR A 332 -12.05 5.92 9.65
C TYR A 332 -11.99 4.65 8.80
N LEU A 333 -11.46 4.81 7.59
CA LEU A 333 -11.06 3.72 6.71
C LEU A 333 -9.55 3.50 6.80
N PRO A 334 -9.08 2.29 7.19
CA PRO A 334 -7.66 1.95 7.17
C PRO A 334 -7.04 2.16 5.78
N GLN A 335 -5.87 2.78 5.72
CA GLN A 335 -5.12 3.00 4.49
C GLN A 335 -3.96 2.01 4.44
N LEU A 336 -4.30 0.78 4.07
CA LEU A 336 -3.36 -0.29 3.77
C LEU A 336 -3.84 -1.13 2.58
N LEU A 337 -2.91 -1.68 1.82
CA LEU A 337 -3.25 -2.59 0.72
C LEU A 337 -3.65 -3.97 1.21
N ILE A 338 -4.57 -4.59 0.47
CA ILE A 338 -4.80 -6.03 0.53
C ILE A 338 -3.72 -6.68 -0.34
N PRO A 339 -3.19 -7.85 0.03
CA PRO A 339 -2.16 -8.53 -0.74
C PRO A 339 -2.75 -9.11 -2.03
N TYR A 340 -2.84 -8.34 -3.11
CA TYR A 340 -3.12 -8.79 -4.48
C TYR A 340 -1.97 -8.41 -5.43
N LYS A 341 -1.87 -9.01 -6.62
CA LYS A 341 -0.68 -8.91 -7.48
C LYS A 341 -0.53 -7.57 -8.20
N ALA A 342 -1.58 -7.11 -8.85
CA ALA A 342 -1.62 -5.88 -9.63
C ALA A 342 -1.79 -4.68 -8.69
N LYS A 343 -0.85 -4.46 -7.78
CA LYS A 343 -0.75 -3.23 -6.98
C LYS A 343 -0.32 -2.10 -7.93
N ASP A 344 -1.29 -1.64 -8.73
CA ASP A 344 -1.16 -0.60 -9.74
C ASP A 344 -0.98 0.80 -9.11
N SER A 345 -1.22 0.91 -7.80
CA SER A 345 -1.16 2.14 -7.03
C SER A 345 -0.52 1.92 -5.67
N PHE A 346 0.05 2.99 -5.13
CA PHE A 346 0.52 3.03 -3.75
C PHE A 346 -0.58 3.62 -2.86
N VAL A 347 -0.59 3.24 -1.59
CA VAL A 347 -1.52 3.75 -0.55
C VAL A 347 -0.81 4.77 0.36
N MET A 348 0.26 5.40 -0.14
CA MET A 348 0.92 6.52 0.54
C MET A 348 0.50 7.85 -0.10
N PRO A 349 0.66 8.98 0.61
CA PRO A 349 0.39 10.29 0.03
C PRO A 349 1.17 10.53 -1.26
N ALA A 350 0.56 11.24 -2.23
CA ALA A 350 1.18 11.56 -3.50
C ALA A 350 2.54 12.28 -3.34
N LYS A 351 2.65 13.15 -2.32
CA LYS A 351 3.90 13.81 -1.97
C LYS A 351 5.02 12.80 -1.63
N HIS A 352 4.70 11.72 -0.92
CA HIS A 352 5.69 10.68 -0.59
C HIS A 352 6.13 9.92 -1.85
N GLU A 353 5.19 9.61 -2.75
CA GLU A 353 5.51 8.98 -4.04
C GLU A 353 6.44 9.85 -4.89
N ILE A 354 6.15 11.16 -4.99
CA ILE A 354 6.98 12.11 -5.72
C ILE A 354 8.40 12.15 -5.13
N TRP A 355 8.52 12.28 -3.81
CA TRP A 355 9.84 12.28 -3.17
C TRP A 355 10.59 10.97 -3.37
N MET A 356 9.91 9.83 -3.26
CA MET A 356 10.51 8.54 -3.53
C MET A 356 11.03 8.45 -4.97
N ASP A 357 10.23 8.86 -5.96
CA ASP A 357 10.65 8.88 -7.38
C ASP A 357 11.90 9.75 -7.60
N GLN A 358 11.97 10.92 -6.98
CA GLN A 358 13.11 11.83 -7.09
C GLN A 358 14.37 11.27 -6.43
N PHE A 359 14.25 10.69 -5.24
CA PHE A 359 15.43 10.16 -4.52
C PHE A 359 16.04 8.93 -5.18
N LEU A 360 15.25 8.13 -5.89
CA LEU A 360 15.75 6.96 -6.63
C LEU A 360 16.79 7.35 -7.68
N ASP A 361 16.84 8.61 -8.15
CA ASP A 361 17.88 9.05 -9.09
C ASP A 361 19.29 9.06 -8.48
N GLY A 362 19.44 9.16 -7.16
CA GLY A 362 20.75 9.22 -6.51
C GLY A 362 21.32 7.88 -6.07
N ILE A 363 20.51 6.80 -6.09
CA ILE A 363 20.86 5.54 -5.43
C ILE A 363 22.01 4.83 -6.15
N ASP A 364 23.07 4.53 -5.37
CA ASP A 364 24.21 3.72 -5.79
C ASP A 364 24.32 2.38 -5.03
N GLU A 365 23.56 2.23 -3.95
CA GLU A 365 23.58 1.03 -3.12
C GLU A 365 22.22 0.71 -2.48
N ILE A 366 21.86 -0.58 -2.52
CA ILE A 366 20.59 -1.12 -2.02
C ILE A 366 20.85 -2.31 -1.10
N ILE A 367 20.26 -2.28 0.10
CA ILE A 367 20.14 -3.45 0.98
C ILE A 367 18.69 -3.90 0.98
N VAL A 368 18.44 -5.17 0.72
CA VAL A 368 17.09 -5.75 0.71
C VAL A 368 16.97 -6.79 1.80
N ILE A 369 15.97 -6.65 2.67
CA ILE A 369 15.75 -7.55 3.81
C ILE A 369 14.33 -8.07 3.76
N GLY A 370 14.20 -9.40 3.59
CA GLY A 370 12.92 -10.10 3.66
C GLY A 370 11.85 -9.65 2.65
N TRP A 371 12.26 -9.04 1.54
CA TRP A 371 11.38 -8.60 0.46
C TRP A 371 11.49 -9.52 -0.75
N LYS A 372 10.38 -9.80 -1.45
CA LYS A 372 10.34 -10.72 -2.60
C LYS A 372 10.49 -10.05 -3.96
N GLY A 373 10.32 -8.73 -4.04
CA GLY A 373 10.48 -8.00 -5.29
C GLY A 373 9.23 -7.92 -6.18
N THR A 374 8.06 -8.39 -5.75
CA THR A 374 6.90 -8.60 -6.64
C THR A 374 6.05 -7.34 -6.90
N GLU A 375 6.39 -6.20 -6.31
CA GLU A 375 5.68 -4.93 -6.47
C GLU A 375 6.00 -4.26 -7.83
N ALA A 376 5.19 -4.57 -8.85
CA ALA A 376 5.37 -4.10 -10.22
C ALA A 376 5.57 -2.59 -10.34
N LYS A 377 4.74 -1.76 -9.68
CA LYS A 377 4.87 -0.30 -9.73
C LYS A 377 6.23 0.17 -9.21
N PHE A 378 6.73 -0.42 -8.12
CA PHE A 378 8.03 -0.06 -7.58
C PHE A 378 9.17 -0.59 -8.46
N GLN A 379 9.04 -1.79 -9.04
CA GLN A 379 9.97 -2.31 -10.04
C GLN A 379 10.08 -1.37 -11.26
N ASP A 380 8.96 -0.86 -11.76
CA ASP A 380 8.93 0.10 -12.86
C ASP A 380 9.62 1.43 -12.51
N MET A 381 9.47 1.90 -11.26
CA MET A 381 10.22 3.06 -10.76
C MET A 381 11.72 2.79 -10.75
N LEU A 382 12.15 1.66 -10.16
CA LEU A 382 13.56 1.26 -10.13
C LEU A 382 14.11 1.15 -11.56
N LYS A 383 13.38 0.52 -12.47
CA LYS A 383 13.77 0.38 -13.88
C LYS A 383 13.93 1.74 -14.55
N ARG A 384 12.95 2.65 -14.45
CA ARG A 384 13.11 4.00 -15.04
C ARG A 384 14.34 4.74 -14.51
N LYS A 385 14.64 4.61 -13.22
CA LYS A 385 15.63 5.44 -12.52
C LYS A 385 17.05 4.85 -12.50
N LEU A 386 17.16 3.53 -12.53
CA LEU A 386 18.39 2.79 -12.25
C LEU A 386 18.83 1.83 -13.36
N TYR A 387 18.04 1.61 -14.42
CA TYR A 387 18.35 0.59 -15.45
C TYR A 387 19.77 0.69 -16.04
N ASN A 388 20.25 1.91 -16.29
CA ASN A 388 21.59 2.17 -16.85
C ASN A 388 22.67 2.43 -15.78
N LYS A 389 22.34 2.33 -14.48
CA LYS A 389 23.28 2.62 -13.39
C LYS A 389 23.88 1.34 -12.85
N LYS A 390 25.16 1.44 -12.48
CA LYS A 390 25.82 0.40 -11.69
C LYS A 390 25.44 0.62 -10.22
N VAL A 391 24.58 -0.25 -9.70
CA VAL A 391 24.08 -0.20 -8.33
C VAL A 391 24.57 -1.43 -7.59
N ALA A 392 25.10 -1.28 -6.39
CA ALA A 392 25.43 -2.41 -5.55
C ALA A 392 24.20 -2.92 -4.79
N ILE A 393 24.00 -4.24 -4.74
CA ILE A 393 22.84 -4.84 -4.09
C ILE A 393 23.25 -5.99 -3.17
N ALA A 394 22.84 -5.91 -1.91
CA ALA A 394 22.90 -7.01 -0.93
C ALA A 394 21.47 -7.52 -0.63
N THR A 395 21.27 -8.84 -0.63
CA THR A 395 19.94 -9.47 -0.47
C THR A 395 19.92 -10.42 0.73
N ILE A 396 19.23 -10.03 1.79
CA ILE A 396 19.04 -10.75 3.05
C ILE A 396 17.62 -11.35 3.05
N THR A 397 17.39 -12.38 2.23
CA THR A 397 16.05 -12.96 1.96
C THR A 397 15.97 -14.47 2.21
N GLY A 398 16.99 -15.04 2.86
CA GLY A 398 17.11 -16.48 3.07
C GLY A 398 17.41 -17.22 1.77
N PRO A 399 16.88 -18.45 1.58
CA PRO A 399 17.05 -19.18 0.32
C PRO A 399 16.21 -18.63 -0.84
N ASP A 400 15.38 -17.61 -0.60
CA ASP A 400 14.51 -17.02 -1.62
C ASP A 400 15.28 -16.04 -2.51
N ASP A 401 15.48 -16.43 -3.77
CA ASP A 401 16.19 -15.65 -4.79
C ASP A 401 15.24 -14.75 -5.62
N SER A 402 13.96 -14.64 -5.25
CA SER A 402 12.96 -13.88 -6.02
C SER A 402 13.36 -12.41 -6.21
N ALA A 403 13.79 -11.73 -5.14
CA ALA A 403 14.20 -10.33 -5.23
C ALA A 403 15.38 -10.13 -6.20
N ARG A 404 16.35 -11.05 -6.20
CA ARG A 404 17.48 -11.00 -7.11
C ARG A 404 17.03 -11.14 -8.57
N LYS A 405 16.13 -12.08 -8.85
CA LYS A 405 15.55 -12.27 -10.19
C LYS A 405 14.83 -11.03 -10.67
N GLU A 406 14.01 -10.40 -9.82
CA GLU A 406 13.31 -9.16 -10.15
C GLU A 406 14.29 -8.01 -10.43
N PHE A 407 15.31 -7.83 -9.57
CA PHE A 407 16.34 -6.82 -9.82
C PHE A 407 17.12 -7.05 -11.11
N SER A 408 17.35 -8.29 -11.53
CA SER A 408 18.08 -8.55 -12.78
C SER A 408 17.32 -8.02 -14.01
N GLN A 409 16.00 -7.86 -13.91
CA GLN A 409 15.14 -7.29 -14.95
C GLN A 409 15.07 -5.76 -14.86
N SER A 410 14.97 -5.22 -13.65
CA SER A 410 14.82 -3.77 -13.42
C SER A 410 16.16 -3.02 -13.42
N ILE A 411 17.23 -3.63 -12.92
CA ILE A 411 18.57 -3.06 -12.74
C ILE A 411 19.61 -4.07 -13.30
N PRO A 412 19.67 -4.27 -14.62
CA PRO A 412 20.53 -5.31 -15.23
C PRO A 412 22.04 -5.10 -14.98
N ASN A 413 22.45 -3.89 -14.62
CA ASN A 413 23.84 -3.53 -14.32
C ASN A 413 24.18 -3.62 -12.83
N ALA A 414 23.32 -4.24 -12.02
CA ALA A 414 23.54 -4.40 -10.59
C ALA A 414 24.76 -5.29 -10.29
N VAL A 415 25.52 -4.92 -9.27
CA VAL A 415 26.58 -5.76 -8.69
C VAL A 415 26.04 -6.40 -7.42
N TYR A 416 25.80 -7.70 -7.48
CA TYR A 416 25.33 -8.47 -6.33
C TYR A 416 26.48 -8.85 -5.42
N ARG A 417 26.24 -8.75 -4.12
CA ARG A 417 27.25 -8.95 -3.09
C ARG A 417 26.80 -10.05 -2.15
N GLU A 418 27.76 -10.77 -1.60
CA GLU A 418 27.47 -11.83 -0.65
C GLU A 418 26.91 -11.23 0.64
N SER A 419 25.80 -11.78 1.12
CA SER A 419 25.16 -11.33 2.34
C SER A 419 24.68 -12.53 3.16
N PRO A 420 24.54 -12.35 4.47
CA PRO A 420 23.93 -13.36 5.32
C PRO A 420 22.53 -13.76 4.87
N SER A 421 22.12 -14.96 5.28
CA SER A 421 20.85 -15.50 4.83
C SER A 421 19.67 -14.87 5.57
N THR A 422 19.82 -14.48 6.83
CA THR A 422 18.72 -13.92 7.65
C THR A 422 19.00 -12.53 8.17
N PHE A 423 17.95 -11.81 8.57
CA PHE A 423 18.08 -10.47 9.15
C PHE A 423 18.84 -10.52 10.48
N SER A 424 18.56 -11.53 11.30
CA SER A 424 19.29 -11.80 12.54
C SER A 424 20.80 -12.04 12.30
N GLU A 425 21.16 -12.88 11.32
CA GLU A 425 22.57 -13.11 10.97
C GLU A 425 23.25 -11.84 10.46
N PHE A 426 22.57 -11.07 9.62
CA PHE A 426 23.06 -9.79 9.11
C PHE A 426 23.39 -8.81 10.24
N ILE A 427 22.48 -8.67 11.21
CA ILE A 427 22.71 -7.81 12.37
C ILE A 427 23.85 -8.35 13.24
N GLN A 428 23.88 -9.66 13.50
CA GLN A 428 24.93 -10.27 14.32
C GLN A 428 26.32 -10.09 13.69
N GLN A 429 26.44 -10.30 12.39
CA GLN A 429 27.70 -10.11 11.68
C GLN A 429 28.13 -8.64 11.71
N SER A 430 27.21 -7.71 11.47
CA SER A 430 27.51 -6.26 11.44
C SER A 430 28.06 -5.78 12.77
N ILE A 431 27.44 -6.23 13.87
CA ILE A 431 27.86 -5.86 15.22
C ILE A 431 29.18 -6.55 15.60
N SER A 432 29.30 -7.86 15.38
CA SER A 432 30.49 -8.62 15.81
C SER A 432 31.76 -8.24 15.06
N GLU A 433 31.63 -7.88 13.79
CA GLU A 433 32.76 -7.48 12.94
C GLU A 433 32.97 -5.95 12.92
N ASN A 434 32.12 -5.19 13.62
CA ASN A 434 32.08 -3.72 13.59
C ASN A 434 32.08 -3.17 12.14
N LYS A 435 31.36 -3.87 11.24
CA LYS A 435 31.26 -3.50 9.84
C LYS A 435 30.16 -2.45 9.66
N PRO A 436 30.43 -1.35 8.94
CA PRO A 436 29.38 -0.45 8.51
C PRO A 436 28.28 -1.19 7.74
N ILE A 437 27.03 -0.72 7.89
CA ILE A 437 25.86 -1.34 7.25
C ILE A 437 25.99 -1.46 5.73
N PHE A 438 26.64 -0.47 5.10
CA PHE A 438 26.90 -0.38 3.67
C PHE A 438 28.31 -0.87 3.27
N ASP A 439 29.00 -1.60 4.17
CA ASP A 439 30.30 -2.25 3.89
C ASP A 439 30.16 -3.78 3.71
N TYR A 440 28.93 -4.32 3.79
CA TYR A 440 28.53 -5.58 3.12
C TYR A 440 28.56 -5.46 1.60
N CYS A 441 29.08 -4.32 1.18
CA CYS A 441 28.95 -3.73 -0.08
C CYS A 441 30.36 -3.42 -0.66
#